data_AF-A0A5C7IXM5-F1
#
_entry.id   AF-A0A5C7IXM5-F1
#
_cell.length_a   1.000
_cell.length_b   1.000
_cell.length_c   1.000
_cell.angle_alpha   90.00
_cell.angle_beta   90.00
_cell.angle_gamma   90.00
#
_symmetry.space_group_name_H-M   'P 1'
#
loop_
_entity.id
_entity.type
_entity.pdbx_description
1 polymer ?
#
loop_
_entity_poly.entity_id
_entity_poly.type
_entity_poly.pdbx_seq_one_letter_code
_entity_poly.pdbx_strand_id
1 'polypeptide(L)'
;MPKIVSFAQDGSATHSFEIRGIYYWSSLAIIPSNHFVDFMAQIKTSVRPLFSILLLTVFAVTLSFRIFVHGGLFISFDPHDKVLLQPKVIFNSTLLKYAAIDVAEDKSKQEIEQLLEGNFANHGRLRTFATWRKFHHDIRPRSSSSLPVMLRSPMFYRYWLDFRRNLNDWARKKRFQADVMNELVRLFKHPIDRYNGLNGSDKKYGSCAVVGNSGILLKKNHGELIDSHEMVIRLNNARTERYEQNVGSKTSVSFVNSNILHLCARRAGCFCHPYGPTVPMIMYVCQAVHFMDYTMCNVSHKAPLLVTDPRFDMLCARIVKYYSLKRFVEETGKSLDEWVSAHDGSMFHYSSGMQAVMLALGICDKVSIFGYGKSALAKHHYHTNQKAELRLHDYEAEYAFYQDMMENPRAIPFISDKFKIPPVVIYH
;
A
#
# COMPACT_ATOMS: atom_id res chain seq x y z
N MET A 1 13.22 16.17 -67.27
CA MET A 1 14.39 16.96 -67.76
C MET A 1 13.93 18.38 -68.04
N PRO A 2 14.81 19.39 -67.96
CA PRO A 2 16.08 19.49 -67.22
C PRO A 2 16.06 20.73 -66.26
N LYS A 3 17.07 21.14 -65.49
CA LYS A 3 18.52 20.87 -65.34
C LYS A 3 18.81 20.77 -63.81
N ILE A 4 19.70 19.97 -63.24
CA ILE A 4 21.15 19.71 -63.48
C ILE A 4 22.05 20.96 -63.34
N VAL A 5 22.75 21.06 -62.20
CA VAL A 5 24.21 21.30 -62.15
C VAL A 5 24.77 20.47 -61.00
N SER A 6 25.94 19.86 -61.22
CA SER A 6 26.67 19.03 -60.27
C SER A 6 28.18 19.22 -60.42
N PHE A 7 28.92 19.27 -59.32
CA PHE A 7 30.35 18.95 -59.19
C PHE A 7 30.49 18.33 -57.78
N ALA A 8 31.00 17.11 -57.54
CA ALA A 8 32.34 16.56 -57.83
C ALA A 8 33.45 17.25 -56.97
N GLN A 9 34.39 16.57 -56.30
CA GLN A 9 34.67 15.12 -56.18
C GLN A 9 35.62 14.83 -54.98
N ASP A 10 35.78 13.54 -54.65
CA ASP A 10 36.89 12.86 -53.92
C ASP A 10 36.97 12.94 -52.37
N GLY A 11 37.45 11.92 -51.63
CA GLY A 11 37.78 10.52 -51.98
C GLY A 11 38.85 9.89 -51.06
N SER A 12 38.59 8.69 -50.48
CA SER A 12 39.56 7.78 -49.77
C SER A 12 40.39 8.37 -48.59
N ALA A 13 40.98 7.64 -47.63
CA ALA A 13 41.10 6.20 -47.38
C ALA A 13 41.23 5.89 -45.85
N THR A 14 41.17 4.59 -45.58
CA THR A 14 41.28 3.78 -44.36
C THR A 14 42.66 3.72 -43.66
N HIS A 15 42.73 2.98 -42.53
CA HIS A 15 43.93 2.49 -41.78
C HIS A 15 44.69 3.51 -40.90
N SER A 16 45.41 3.14 -39.83
CA SER A 16 45.35 1.98 -38.90
C SER A 16 46.22 2.27 -37.66
N PHE A 17 46.22 1.39 -36.65
CA PHE A 17 47.18 1.39 -35.53
C PHE A 17 48.64 1.44 -35.99
N GLU A 18 49.53 2.12 -35.24
CA GLU A 18 50.68 1.44 -34.61
C GLU A 18 51.37 2.24 -33.47
N ILE A 19 52.15 1.51 -32.67
CA ILE A 19 52.95 1.98 -31.53
C ILE A 19 54.43 1.97 -31.94
N ARG A 20 55.22 2.99 -31.56
CA ARG A 20 56.68 2.85 -31.27
C ARG A 20 57.25 4.12 -30.63
N GLY A 21 58.42 4.00 -30.01
CA GLY A 21 59.15 5.13 -29.41
C GLY A 21 60.68 4.96 -29.48
N ILE A 22 61.34 5.38 -28.39
CA ILE A 22 62.76 5.27 -28.02
C ILE A 22 63.78 6.28 -28.65
N TYR A 23 64.74 6.71 -27.79
CA TYR A 23 66.10 7.28 -28.05
C TYR A 23 66.23 8.81 -28.31
N TYR A 24 67.25 9.57 -27.84
CA TYR A 24 68.39 9.31 -26.91
C TYR A 24 69.11 10.64 -26.49
N TRP A 25 70.04 10.58 -25.50
CA TRP A 25 71.19 11.49 -25.19
C TRP A 25 70.94 12.85 -24.47
N SER A 26 71.92 13.52 -23.82
CA SER A 26 73.12 13.13 -23.01
C SER A 26 73.93 14.38 -22.61
N SER A 27 74.29 14.58 -21.32
CA SER A 27 75.49 15.30 -20.75
C SER A 27 75.14 15.93 -19.39
N LEU A 28 75.76 15.67 -18.22
CA LEU A 28 77.16 15.56 -17.73
C LEU A 28 77.83 16.89 -17.35
N ALA A 29 78.03 17.05 -16.04
CA ALA A 29 79.09 17.88 -15.43
C ALA A 29 79.60 17.22 -14.13
N ILE A 30 80.90 17.34 -13.88
CA ILE A 30 81.69 16.81 -12.74
C ILE A 30 82.78 17.89 -12.48
N ILE A 31 83.50 18.07 -11.36
CA ILE A 31 84.23 17.24 -10.37
C ILE A 31 84.68 18.22 -9.22
N PRO A 32 85.47 17.88 -8.16
CA PRO A 32 85.56 16.66 -7.32
C PRO A 32 85.84 16.90 -5.78
N SER A 33 85.79 15.80 -5.00
CA SER A 33 86.78 15.35 -3.97
C SER A 33 87.03 16.03 -2.60
N ASN A 34 87.41 15.13 -1.67
CA ASN A 34 88.30 15.29 -0.49
C ASN A 34 87.77 15.94 0.79
N HIS A 35 87.18 15.11 1.68
CA HIS A 35 87.62 14.89 3.07
C HIS A 35 86.59 13.99 3.79
N PHE A 36 86.78 12.66 3.84
CA PHE A 36 86.08 11.79 4.81
C PHE A 36 86.66 10.37 4.97
N VAL A 37 87.50 9.89 4.05
CA VAL A 37 88.01 8.50 4.08
C VAL A 37 88.95 8.23 5.26
N ASP A 38 89.65 9.25 5.78
CA ASP A 38 90.60 9.10 6.90
C ASP A 38 89.94 8.93 8.29
N PHE A 39 88.63 9.15 8.45
CA PHE A 39 87.98 9.02 9.76
C PHE A 39 87.56 7.57 10.09
N MET A 40 87.53 6.67 9.10
CA MET A 40 87.02 5.30 9.28
C MET A 40 88.01 4.34 9.99
N ALA A 41 89.16 4.83 10.45
CA ALA A 41 90.20 4.05 11.12
C ALA A 41 90.15 4.08 12.67
N GLN A 42 89.33 4.95 13.28
CA GLN A 42 89.18 5.02 14.74
C GLN A 42 87.70 5.11 15.18
N ILE A 43 87.10 3.95 15.43
CA ILE A 43 86.32 3.61 16.64
C ILE A 43 85.92 2.13 16.51
N LYS A 44 86.71 1.25 17.15
CA LYS A 44 86.21 -0.08 17.51
C LYS A 44 85.19 0.07 18.65
N THR A 45 84.23 -0.86 18.68
CA THR A 45 83.51 -1.28 19.90
C THR A 45 82.81 -0.20 20.76
N SER A 46 81.56 0.18 20.39
CA SER A 46 80.57 0.61 21.42
C SER A 46 79.07 0.56 21.01
N VAL A 47 78.71 0.61 19.71
CA VAL A 47 77.30 0.94 19.32
C VAL A 47 76.46 -0.22 18.74
N ARG A 48 77.03 -1.42 18.54
CA ARG A 48 76.28 -2.57 17.97
C ARG A 48 75.03 -3.01 18.76
N PRO A 49 75.03 -3.16 20.10
CA PRO A 49 73.83 -3.60 20.82
C PRO A 49 72.71 -2.55 20.77
N LEU A 50 73.07 -1.26 20.76
CA LEU A 50 72.11 -0.15 20.68
C LEU A 50 71.37 -0.11 19.33
N PHE A 51 72.07 -0.37 18.22
CA PHE A 51 71.42 -0.47 16.90
C PHE A 51 70.48 -1.68 16.79
N SER A 52 70.83 -2.84 17.36
CA SER A 52 69.94 -4.01 17.39
C SER A 52 68.72 -3.79 18.27
N ILE A 53 68.87 -3.12 19.42
CA ILE A 53 67.74 -2.73 20.27
C ILE A 53 66.85 -1.72 19.55
N LEU A 54 67.42 -0.73 18.86
CA LEU A 54 66.66 0.26 18.09
C LEU A 54 65.88 -0.38 16.94
N LEU A 55 66.46 -1.36 16.23
CA LEU A 55 65.75 -2.13 15.20
C LEU A 55 64.62 -2.97 15.79
N LEU A 56 64.83 -3.61 16.94
CA LEU A 56 63.78 -4.37 17.63
C LEU A 56 62.66 -3.48 18.18
N THR A 57 62.95 -2.29 18.70
CA THR A 57 61.91 -1.35 19.14
C THR A 57 61.16 -0.76 17.95
N VAL A 58 61.83 -0.42 16.85
CA VAL A 58 61.15 0.02 15.62
C VAL A 58 60.27 -1.11 15.05
N PHE A 59 60.72 -2.36 15.06
CA PHE A 59 59.91 -3.50 14.61
C PHE A 59 58.72 -3.78 15.54
N ALA A 60 58.91 -3.69 16.87
CA ALA A 60 57.83 -3.82 17.85
C ALA A 60 56.82 -2.68 17.78
N VAL A 61 57.26 -1.44 17.56
CA VAL A 61 56.39 -0.26 17.39
C VAL A 61 55.62 -0.35 16.08
N THR A 62 56.26 -0.75 14.97
CA THR A 62 55.55 -0.92 13.69
C THR A 62 54.60 -2.12 13.67
N LEU A 63 54.91 -3.21 14.38
CA LEU A 63 53.98 -4.33 14.57
C LEU A 63 52.81 -3.94 15.49
N SER A 64 53.07 -3.24 16.60
CA SER A 64 52.04 -2.68 17.48
C SER A 64 51.16 -1.67 16.73
N PHE A 65 51.75 -0.82 15.89
CA PHE A 65 51.01 0.13 15.05
C PHE A 65 50.17 -0.59 13.99
N ARG A 66 50.68 -1.65 13.35
CA ARG A 66 49.86 -2.51 12.46
C ARG A 66 48.73 -3.21 13.23
N ILE A 67 48.96 -3.70 14.45
CA ILE A 67 47.91 -4.30 15.27
C ILE A 67 46.90 -3.23 15.74
N PHE A 68 47.31 -1.99 15.95
CA PHE A 68 46.39 -0.88 16.26
C PHE A 68 45.59 -0.42 15.02
N VAL A 69 46.18 -0.49 13.82
CA VAL A 69 45.58 -0.07 12.53
C VAL A 69 44.80 -1.19 11.82
N HIS A 70 44.99 -2.47 12.18
CA HIS A 70 44.20 -3.61 11.65
C HIS A 70 43.40 -4.38 12.70
N GLY A 71 43.83 -4.33 13.97
CA GLY A 71 43.03 -4.75 15.13
C GLY A 71 42.25 -3.60 15.78
N GLY A 72 42.25 -2.43 15.13
CA GLY A 72 41.33 -1.35 15.42
C GLY A 72 39.89 -1.87 15.29
N LEU A 73 39.25 -2.03 16.44
CA LEU A 73 37.84 -2.36 16.56
C LEU A 73 37.06 -1.27 15.81
N PHE A 74 36.58 -1.57 14.59
CA PHE A 74 35.69 -0.69 13.83
C PHE A 74 34.30 -0.64 14.50
N ILE A 75 34.26 -0.08 15.71
CA ILE A 75 33.07 0.62 16.18
C ILE A 75 32.97 1.85 15.30
N SER A 76 32.19 1.74 14.23
CA SER A 76 31.69 2.89 13.51
C SER A 76 30.81 3.67 14.48
N PHE A 77 31.39 4.65 15.18
CA PHE A 77 30.64 5.66 15.91
C PHE A 77 29.94 6.56 14.90
N ASP A 78 28.82 6.07 14.36
CA ASP A 78 27.79 6.92 13.80
C ASP A 78 27.26 7.80 14.96
N PRO A 79 27.35 9.15 14.88
CA PRO A 79 26.86 10.03 15.94
C PRO A 79 25.35 9.91 16.22
N HIS A 80 24.60 9.18 15.40
CA HIS A 80 23.17 8.95 15.59
C HIS A 80 22.76 7.63 16.24
N ASP A 81 23.67 6.67 16.46
CA ASP A 81 23.34 5.38 17.09
C ASP A 81 23.22 5.44 18.64
N LYS A 82 22.56 6.50 19.13
CA LYS A 82 21.70 6.34 20.31
C LYS A 82 20.51 5.48 19.88
N VAL A 83 20.69 4.17 19.96
CA VAL A 83 19.57 3.23 20.13
C VAL A 83 18.95 3.52 21.50
N LEU A 84 18.14 4.59 21.55
CA LEU A 84 17.04 4.65 22.48
C LEU A 84 16.26 3.36 22.24
N LEU A 85 16.30 2.45 23.21
CA LEU A 85 15.26 1.45 23.42
C LEU A 85 13.96 2.23 23.67
N GLN A 86 13.36 2.73 22.59
CA GLN A 86 12.11 3.48 22.65
C GLN A 86 11.09 2.55 23.31
N PRO A 87 10.43 3.00 24.40
CA PRO A 87 9.62 2.11 25.22
C PRO A 87 8.63 1.36 24.34
N LYS A 88 8.53 0.05 24.56
CA LYS A 88 7.54 -0.80 23.89
C LYS A 88 6.17 -0.28 24.27
N VAL A 89 5.34 0.05 23.28
CA VAL A 89 3.99 0.57 23.55
C VAL A 89 3.19 -0.52 24.26
N ILE A 90 2.77 -0.24 25.49
CA ILE A 90 1.96 -1.15 26.30
C ILE A 90 0.49 -0.82 26.03
N PHE A 91 -0.14 -1.64 25.19
CA PHE A 91 -1.57 -1.55 24.93
C PHE A 91 -2.39 -2.04 26.12
N ASN A 92 -3.51 -1.37 26.39
CA ASN A 92 -4.50 -1.85 27.36
C ASN A 92 -5.06 -3.20 26.90
N SER A 93 -4.74 -4.26 27.64
CA SER A 93 -5.08 -5.64 27.26
C SER A 93 -6.60 -5.92 27.30
N THR A 94 -7.36 -5.19 28.11
CA THR A 94 -8.83 -5.25 28.13
C THR A 94 -9.41 -4.64 26.85
N LEU A 95 -8.94 -3.45 26.44
CA LEU A 95 -9.35 -2.83 25.16
C LEU A 95 -9.03 -3.75 23.97
N LEU A 96 -7.85 -4.36 23.93
CA LEU A 96 -7.50 -5.32 22.87
C LEU A 96 -8.43 -6.54 22.84
N LYS A 97 -8.81 -7.09 24.00
CA LYS A 97 -9.76 -8.22 24.07
C LYS A 97 -11.14 -7.82 23.54
N TYR A 98 -11.69 -6.68 23.97
CA TYR A 98 -12.99 -6.21 23.48
C TYR A 98 -12.98 -5.85 21.99
N ALA A 99 -11.90 -5.24 21.50
CA ALA A 99 -11.71 -4.94 20.08
C ALA A 99 -11.58 -6.20 19.21
N ALA A 100 -11.08 -7.31 19.76
CA ALA A 100 -10.91 -8.57 19.05
C ALA A 100 -12.23 -9.34 18.76
N ILE A 101 -13.31 -9.05 19.49
CA ILE A 101 -14.62 -9.70 19.37
C ILE A 101 -15.37 -9.16 18.15
N ASP A 102 -15.75 -10.04 17.21
CA ASP A 102 -16.69 -9.71 16.12
C ASP A 102 -18.13 -9.94 16.61
N VAL A 103 -18.83 -8.85 16.88
CA VAL A 103 -20.22 -8.86 17.41
C VAL A 103 -21.22 -9.36 16.36
N ALA A 104 -20.86 -9.29 15.07
CA ALA A 104 -21.70 -9.72 13.97
C ALA A 104 -21.41 -11.17 13.53
N GLU A 105 -20.48 -11.88 14.17
CA GLU A 105 -19.91 -13.13 13.63
C GLU A 105 -20.98 -14.21 13.37
N ASP A 106 -21.80 -14.54 14.36
CA ASP A 106 -22.78 -15.64 14.24
C ASP A 106 -23.93 -15.28 13.28
N LYS A 107 -24.40 -14.03 13.31
CA LYS A 107 -25.36 -13.51 12.33
C LYS A 107 -24.78 -13.59 10.91
N SER A 108 -23.53 -13.17 10.73
CA SER A 108 -22.83 -13.22 9.45
C SER A 108 -22.66 -14.65 8.94
N LYS A 109 -22.34 -15.62 9.80
CA LYS A 109 -22.30 -17.05 9.42
C LYS A 109 -23.66 -17.54 8.93
N GLN A 110 -24.72 -17.29 9.70
CA GLN A 110 -26.09 -17.68 9.32
C GLN A 110 -26.55 -17.05 8.00
N GLU A 111 -26.25 -15.76 7.77
CA GLU A 111 -26.52 -15.08 6.51
C GLU A 111 -25.75 -15.72 5.34
N ILE A 112 -24.47 -16.07 5.53
CA ILE A 112 -23.63 -16.73 4.52
C ILE A 112 -24.15 -18.14 4.20
N GLU A 113 -24.53 -18.93 5.19
CA GLU A 113 -25.09 -20.28 5.01
C GLU A 113 -26.39 -20.23 4.20
N GLN A 114 -27.35 -19.39 4.60
CA GLN A 114 -28.59 -19.17 3.85
C GLN A 114 -28.33 -18.71 2.40
N LEU A 115 -27.35 -17.83 2.19
CA LEU A 115 -26.95 -17.38 0.86
C LEU A 115 -26.29 -18.50 0.04
N LEU A 116 -25.53 -19.42 0.65
CA LEU A 116 -24.90 -20.55 -0.05
C LEU A 116 -25.88 -21.69 -0.37
N GLU A 117 -26.97 -21.80 0.39
CA GLU A 117 -28.12 -22.68 0.11
C GLU A 117 -29.04 -22.13 -0.98
N GLY A 118 -28.97 -20.82 -1.27
CA GLY A 118 -29.88 -20.14 -2.21
C GLY A 118 -31.20 -19.70 -1.57
N ASN A 119 -31.27 -19.65 -0.23
CA ASN A 119 -32.43 -19.13 0.50
C ASN A 119 -32.42 -17.59 0.53
N PHE A 120 -32.83 -17.01 -0.59
CA PHE A 120 -32.93 -15.55 -0.75
C PHE A 120 -34.24 -14.96 -0.16
N ALA A 121 -35.16 -15.79 0.36
CA ALA A 121 -36.54 -15.38 0.63
C ALA A 121 -36.70 -14.55 1.91
N ASN A 122 -35.94 -14.85 2.97
CA ASN A 122 -36.04 -14.17 4.26
C ASN A 122 -35.35 -12.79 4.30
N HIS A 123 -34.48 -12.51 3.33
CA HIS A 123 -33.82 -11.22 3.22
C HIS A 123 -34.72 -10.25 2.46
N GLY A 124 -35.54 -9.45 3.16
CA GLY A 124 -36.60 -8.60 2.58
C GLY A 124 -36.18 -7.62 1.47
N ARG A 125 -34.88 -7.40 1.24
CA ARG A 125 -34.31 -6.61 0.13
C ARG A 125 -34.07 -7.41 -1.18
N LEU A 126 -34.16 -8.75 -1.16
CA LEU A 126 -33.78 -9.65 -2.26
C LEU A 126 -34.91 -10.03 -3.24
N ARG A 127 -36.16 -9.58 -3.03
CA ARG A 127 -37.28 -9.76 -3.99
C ARG A 127 -36.98 -9.27 -5.42
N THR A 128 -35.92 -8.47 -5.60
CA THR A 128 -35.50 -7.87 -6.87
C THR A 128 -34.32 -8.56 -7.59
N PHE A 129 -33.81 -9.70 -7.08
CA PHE A 129 -33.04 -10.62 -7.95
C PHE A 129 -33.98 -11.58 -8.69
N ALA A 130 -35.04 -12.05 -8.01
CA ALA A 130 -36.09 -12.92 -8.54
C ALA A 130 -36.95 -12.33 -9.69
N THR A 131 -36.88 -11.01 -9.92
CA THR A 131 -37.74 -10.28 -10.85
C THR A 131 -36.94 -9.53 -11.93
N TRP A 132 -35.68 -9.88 -12.13
CA TRP A 132 -34.78 -9.10 -12.98
C TRP A 132 -34.95 -9.42 -14.48
N ARG A 133 -35.48 -8.43 -15.23
CA ARG A 133 -35.80 -8.56 -16.66
C ARG A 133 -34.63 -9.02 -17.54
N LYS A 134 -33.36 -8.81 -17.15
CA LYS A 134 -32.18 -9.26 -17.91
C LYS A 134 -32.03 -10.80 -17.98
N PHE A 135 -32.72 -11.54 -17.11
CA PHE A 135 -32.85 -13.00 -17.19
C PHE A 135 -34.25 -13.46 -17.67
N HIS A 136 -35.17 -12.53 -17.96
CA HIS A 136 -36.47 -12.83 -18.57
C HIS A 136 -36.38 -12.74 -20.10
N HIS A 137 -35.78 -13.74 -20.72
CA HIS A 137 -36.22 -14.19 -22.04
C HIS A 137 -36.96 -15.52 -21.84
N ASP A 138 -38.24 -15.52 -22.19
CA ASP A 138 -39.17 -16.66 -22.26
C ASP A 138 -39.39 -17.51 -21.01
N ILE A 139 -40.27 -17.03 -20.11
CA ILE A 139 -40.99 -17.90 -19.16
C ILE A 139 -42.49 -17.52 -19.13
N ARG A 140 -43.33 -18.33 -19.80
CA ARG A 140 -44.79 -18.32 -19.57
C ARG A 140 -45.06 -18.72 -18.12
N PRO A 141 -46.02 -18.08 -17.41
CA PRO A 141 -46.26 -18.38 -16.00
C PRO A 141 -46.90 -19.77 -15.86
N ARG A 142 -46.16 -20.71 -15.24
CA ARG A 142 -46.74 -21.95 -14.72
C ARG A 142 -46.23 -22.22 -13.32
N SER A 143 -47.18 -22.47 -12.43
CA SER A 143 -46.96 -22.77 -11.02
C SER A 143 -46.18 -24.08 -10.84
N SER A 144 -45.07 -24.02 -10.10
CA SER A 144 -44.62 -25.13 -9.24
C SER A 144 -43.66 -24.60 -8.17
N SER A 145 -43.68 -25.26 -7.01
CA SER A 145 -42.92 -24.94 -5.81
C SER A 145 -41.41 -25.27 -5.88
N SER A 146 -40.70 -24.81 -4.83
CA SER A 146 -39.43 -25.32 -4.28
C SER A 146 -38.12 -25.32 -5.08
N LEU A 147 -38.04 -24.74 -6.29
CA LEU A 147 -36.77 -24.17 -6.79
C LEU A 147 -36.98 -22.75 -7.35
N PRO A 148 -36.06 -21.79 -7.09
CA PRO A 148 -36.11 -20.49 -7.75
C PRO A 148 -36.02 -20.66 -9.26
N VAL A 149 -37.11 -20.31 -9.97
CA VAL A 149 -37.27 -20.46 -11.43
C VAL A 149 -36.11 -19.83 -12.23
N MET A 150 -35.41 -18.84 -11.66
CA MET A 150 -34.17 -18.24 -12.17
C MET A 150 -33.05 -19.24 -12.52
N LEU A 151 -32.90 -20.34 -11.77
CA LEU A 151 -31.80 -21.30 -11.96
C LEU A 151 -31.82 -22.01 -13.32
N ARG A 152 -32.91 -21.86 -14.09
CA ARG A 152 -33.05 -22.42 -15.44
C ARG A 152 -32.38 -21.60 -16.54
N SER A 153 -31.98 -20.35 -16.29
CA SER A 153 -31.22 -19.56 -17.27
C SER A 153 -29.73 -19.98 -17.27
N PRO A 154 -29.16 -20.44 -18.40
CA PRO A 154 -27.75 -20.85 -18.45
C PRO A 154 -26.76 -19.74 -18.07
N MET A 155 -27.12 -18.47 -18.28
CA MET A 155 -26.32 -17.34 -17.82
C MET A 155 -26.39 -17.16 -16.30
N PHE A 156 -27.59 -17.22 -15.70
CA PHE A 156 -27.74 -17.10 -14.25
C PHE A 156 -27.00 -18.22 -13.51
N TYR A 157 -27.05 -19.45 -14.02
CA TYR A 157 -26.34 -20.59 -13.44
C TYR A 157 -24.83 -20.37 -13.35
N ARG A 158 -24.20 -19.73 -14.35
CA ARG A 158 -22.77 -19.38 -14.31
C ARG A 158 -22.46 -18.37 -13.20
N TYR A 159 -23.19 -17.25 -13.14
CA TYR A 159 -23.02 -16.25 -12.07
C TYR A 159 -23.25 -16.84 -10.68
N TRP A 160 -24.18 -17.80 -10.54
CA TRP A 160 -24.46 -18.51 -9.29
C TRP A 160 -23.33 -19.45 -8.86
N LEU A 161 -22.73 -20.20 -9.77
CA LEU A 161 -21.55 -21.03 -9.47
C LEU A 161 -20.36 -20.18 -9.04
N ASP A 162 -20.06 -19.11 -9.77
CA ASP A 162 -19.01 -18.17 -9.39
C ASP A 162 -19.32 -17.49 -8.05
N PHE A 163 -20.58 -17.14 -7.78
CA PHE A 163 -20.99 -16.54 -6.50
C PHE A 163 -20.67 -17.48 -5.34
N ARG A 164 -21.14 -18.73 -5.41
CA ARG A 164 -20.93 -19.73 -4.35
C ARG A 164 -19.44 -20.00 -4.14
N ARG A 165 -18.64 -20.08 -5.21
CA ARG A 165 -17.18 -20.27 -5.11
C ARG A 165 -16.53 -19.11 -4.37
N ASN A 166 -16.73 -17.87 -4.84
CA ASN A 166 -16.09 -16.70 -4.25
C ASN A 166 -16.54 -16.45 -2.80
N LEU A 167 -17.84 -16.58 -2.51
CA LEU A 167 -18.37 -16.39 -1.15
C LEU A 167 -17.84 -17.45 -0.18
N ASN A 168 -17.81 -18.73 -0.57
CA ASN A 168 -17.28 -19.81 0.26
C ASN A 168 -15.75 -19.67 0.46
N ASP A 169 -15.01 -19.27 -0.56
CA ASP A 169 -13.57 -19.01 -0.46
C ASP A 169 -13.23 -17.84 0.47
N TRP A 170 -14.05 -16.78 0.43
CA TRP A 170 -13.93 -15.63 1.34
C TRP A 170 -14.32 -16.03 2.78
N ALA A 171 -15.46 -16.70 2.97
CA ALA A 171 -15.92 -17.13 4.29
C ALA A 171 -14.92 -18.05 4.99
N ARG A 172 -14.36 -19.06 4.28
CA ARG A 172 -13.34 -19.97 4.83
C ARG A 172 -12.02 -19.30 5.19
N LYS A 173 -11.73 -18.13 4.62
CA LYS A 173 -10.53 -17.32 4.92
C LYS A 173 -10.77 -16.25 5.98
N LYS A 174 -12.02 -16.01 6.42
CA LYS A 174 -12.36 -14.98 7.44
C LYS A 174 -11.81 -15.38 8.81
N ARG A 175 -10.59 -14.92 9.09
CA ARG A 175 -9.90 -15.02 10.38
C ARG A 175 -8.89 -13.88 10.52
N PHE A 176 -8.62 -13.47 11.75
CA PHE A 176 -7.58 -12.49 12.01
C PHE A 176 -6.17 -13.04 11.72
N GLN A 177 -5.31 -12.27 11.04
CA GLN A 177 -3.87 -12.51 10.93
C GLN A 177 -3.10 -11.19 10.98
N ALA A 178 -2.23 -11.01 11.99
CA ALA A 178 -1.46 -9.77 12.19
C ALA A 178 -0.41 -9.50 11.09
N ASP A 179 0.10 -10.56 10.45
CA ASP A 179 1.13 -10.47 9.40
C ASP A 179 0.57 -10.10 8.01
N VAL A 180 -0.77 -10.01 7.81
CA VAL A 180 -1.42 -9.81 6.50
C VAL A 180 -0.96 -8.54 5.78
N MET A 181 -0.52 -7.52 6.51
CA MET A 181 0.05 -6.29 5.95
C MET A 181 1.26 -6.53 5.05
N ASN A 182 2.05 -7.58 5.34
CA ASN A 182 3.20 -7.98 4.53
C ASN A 182 2.79 -8.73 3.25
N GLU A 183 1.55 -9.23 3.17
CA GLU A 183 1.03 -9.97 2.01
C GLU A 183 0.34 -9.05 0.98
N LEU A 184 0.01 -7.80 1.34
CA LEU A 184 -0.80 -6.91 0.48
C LEU A 184 -0.15 -6.61 -0.88
N VAL A 185 1.19 -6.64 -0.97
CA VAL A 185 1.91 -6.52 -2.25
C VAL A 185 1.56 -7.69 -3.19
N ARG A 186 1.52 -8.92 -2.68
CA ARG A 186 1.20 -10.11 -3.49
C ARG A 186 -0.30 -10.24 -3.76
N LEU A 187 -1.14 -9.79 -2.82
CA LEU A 187 -2.61 -9.85 -2.94
C LEU A 187 -3.17 -8.79 -3.91
N PHE A 188 -2.59 -7.58 -3.95
CA PHE A 188 -3.14 -6.45 -4.72
C PHE A 188 -2.17 -5.89 -5.76
N LYS A 189 -0.93 -5.56 -5.38
CA LYS A 189 0.05 -4.96 -6.32
C LYS A 189 0.41 -5.92 -7.46
N HIS A 190 0.69 -7.19 -7.18
CA HIS A 190 1.07 -8.17 -8.22
C HIS A 190 0.00 -8.37 -9.33
N PRO A 191 -1.31 -8.54 -9.03
CA PRO A 191 -2.35 -8.56 -10.06
C PRO A 191 -2.45 -7.28 -10.88
N ILE A 192 -2.27 -6.11 -10.26
CA ILE A 192 -2.34 -4.80 -10.90
C ILE A 192 -1.13 -4.58 -11.83
N ASP A 193 0.08 -4.82 -11.34
CA ASP A 193 1.33 -4.75 -12.10
C ASP A 193 1.27 -5.63 -13.35
N ARG A 194 0.83 -6.89 -13.19
CA ARG A 194 0.70 -7.84 -14.29
C ARG A 194 -0.27 -7.36 -15.38
N TYR A 195 -1.38 -6.73 -14.99
CA TYR A 195 -2.32 -6.13 -15.95
C TYR A 195 -1.70 -4.96 -16.71
N ASN A 196 -0.88 -4.16 -16.04
CA ASN A 196 -0.13 -3.04 -16.62
C ASN A 196 1.12 -3.48 -17.42
N GLY A 197 1.32 -4.78 -17.65
CA GLY A 197 2.50 -5.31 -18.38
C GLY A 197 3.80 -5.27 -17.58
N LEU A 198 3.74 -5.04 -16.27
CA LEU A 198 4.90 -4.99 -15.38
C LEU A 198 5.14 -6.37 -14.74
N ASN A 199 6.42 -6.72 -14.56
CA ASN A 199 6.78 -7.89 -13.76
C ASN A 199 6.46 -7.63 -12.28
N GLY A 200 5.66 -8.52 -11.67
CA GLY A 200 5.25 -8.42 -10.27
C GLY A 200 6.45 -8.44 -9.32
N SER A 201 6.88 -7.26 -8.89
CA SER A 201 7.96 -7.09 -7.93
C SER A 201 7.42 -7.08 -6.51
N ASP A 202 8.05 -7.83 -5.60
CA ASP A 202 7.81 -7.75 -4.14
C ASP A 202 8.20 -6.38 -3.54
N LYS A 203 8.85 -5.48 -4.31
CA LYS A 203 9.01 -4.07 -3.91
C LYS A 203 7.66 -3.36 -3.92
N LYS A 204 7.46 -2.49 -2.92
CA LYS A 204 6.35 -1.53 -2.84
C LYS A 204 6.46 -0.46 -3.93
N TYR A 205 5.38 0.29 -4.17
CA TYR A 205 5.42 1.53 -4.95
C TYR A 205 6.12 2.62 -4.13
N GLY A 206 6.95 3.46 -4.74
CA GLY A 206 7.72 4.50 -4.04
C GLY A 206 6.84 5.59 -3.41
N SER A 207 5.65 5.85 -3.96
CA SER A 207 4.70 6.81 -3.37
C SER A 207 3.25 6.55 -3.78
N CYS A 208 2.32 6.76 -2.84
CA CYS A 208 0.88 6.64 -3.09
C CYS A 208 0.09 7.83 -2.58
N ALA A 209 -0.80 8.38 -3.41
CA ALA A 209 -1.85 9.29 -3.00
C ALA A 209 -3.14 8.52 -2.76
N VAL A 210 -3.74 8.66 -1.57
CA VAL A 210 -5.08 8.16 -1.26
C VAL A 210 -6.03 9.34 -1.21
N VAL A 211 -6.90 9.45 -2.22
CA VAL A 211 -7.80 10.60 -2.41
C VAL A 211 -9.20 10.24 -1.93
N GLY A 212 -9.53 10.76 -0.76
CA GLY A 212 -10.87 10.72 -0.16
C GLY A 212 -11.84 11.68 -0.85
N ASN A 213 -13.09 11.67 -0.38
CA ASN A 213 -14.18 12.38 -1.05
C ASN A 213 -14.56 13.70 -0.35
N SER A 214 -13.92 14.07 0.76
CA SER A 214 -14.32 15.23 1.58
C SER A 214 -14.35 16.53 0.77
N GLY A 215 -15.38 17.35 1.00
CA GLY A 215 -15.50 18.70 0.42
C GLY A 215 -14.39 19.66 0.81
N ILE A 216 -13.55 19.29 1.78
CA ILE A 216 -12.38 20.07 2.21
C ILE A 216 -11.36 20.26 1.07
N LEU A 217 -11.27 19.29 0.14
CA LEU A 217 -10.40 19.35 -1.05
C LEU A 217 -10.61 20.60 -1.91
N LEU A 218 -11.82 21.17 -1.93
CA LEU A 218 -12.13 22.36 -2.72
C LEU A 218 -11.50 23.65 -2.17
N LYS A 219 -10.82 23.59 -1.01
CA LYS A 219 -10.13 24.73 -0.41
C LYS A 219 -8.71 24.95 -0.95
N LYS A 220 -8.12 23.95 -1.63
CA LYS A 220 -6.72 23.96 -2.08
C LYS A 220 -6.55 23.29 -3.44
N ASN A 221 -5.52 23.70 -4.17
CA ASN A 221 -5.21 23.17 -5.48
C ASN A 221 -4.19 22.02 -5.36
N HIS A 222 -4.63 20.87 -4.85
CA HIS A 222 -3.76 19.71 -4.65
C HIS A 222 -3.60 18.82 -5.89
N GLY A 223 -4.23 19.15 -7.02
CA GLY A 223 -4.31 18.26 -8.18
C GLY A 223 -2.97 17.80 -8.76
N GLU A 224 -2.05 18.72 -8.99
CA GLU A 224 -0.70 18.41 -9.49
C GLU A 224 0.10 17.55 -8.49
N LEU A 225 -0.02 17.86 -7.19
CA LEU A 225 0.63 17.09 -6.12
C LEU A 225 0.04 15.68 -5.98
N ILE A 226 -1.26 15.50 -6.21
CA ILE A 226 -1.89 14.18 -6.22
C ILE A 226 -1.38 13.38 -7.42
N ASP A 227 -1.40 13.96 -8.62
CA ASP A 227 -1.02 13.29 -9.86
C ASP A 227 0.49 12.99 -9.93
N SER A 228 1.34 13.69 -9.17
CA SER A 228 2.78 13.43 -9.06
C SER A 228 3.16 12.15 -8.30
N HIS A 229 2.21 11.49 -7.61
CA HIS A 229 2.47 10.22 -6.92
C HIS A 229 2.52 9.06 -7.92
N GLU A 230 3.31 8.02 -7.65
CA GLU A 230 3.43 6.86 -8.55
C GLU A 230 2.07 6.17 -8.74
N MET A 231 1.36 5.94 -7.63
CA MET A 231 0.05 5.29 -7.56
C MET A 231 -0.99 6.25 -6.95
N VAL A 232 -2.13 6.43 -7.63
CA VAL A 232 -3.27 7.22 -7.11
C VAL A 232 -4.47 6.32 -6.88
N ILE A 233 -4.87 6.18 -5.61
CA ILE A 233 -6.02 5.39 -5.16
C ILE A 233 -7.19 6.36 -4.91
N ARG A 234 -8.31 6.18 -5.62
CA ARG A 234 -9.52 7.01 -5.45
C ARG A 234 -10.70 6.18 -4.93
N LEU A 235 -11.54 6.81 -4.09
CA LEU A 235 -12.63 6.11 -3.42
C LEU A 235 -13.95 6.11 -4.21
N ASN A 236 -14.67 4.99 -4.14
CA ASN A 236 -16.07 4.86 -4.55
C ASN A 236 -16.35 5.36 -5.98
N ASN A 237 -17.10 6.45 -6.15
CA ASN A 237 -17.49 7.03 -7.43
C ASN A 237 -17.38 8.56 -7.39
N ALA A 238 -16.17 9.05 -7.09
CA ALA A 238 -15.90 10.48 -6.97
C ALA A 238 -15.49 11.06 -8.33
N ARG A 239 -16.18 12.11 -8.76
CA ARG A 239 -15.95 12.72 -10.09
C ARG A 239 -14.64 13.52 -10.09
N THR A 240 -13.69 13.20 -10.96
CA THR A 240 -12.51 14.05 -11.18
C THR A 240 -12.79 15.22 -12.12
N GLU A 241 -13.61 15.01 -13.15
CA GLU A 241 -13.98 16.02 -14.15
C GLU A 241 -14.56 17.29 -13.48
N ARG A 242 -13.99 18.45 -13.82
CA ARG A 242 -14.26 19.81 -13.27
C ARG A 242 -13.75 20.06 -11.85
N TYR A 243 -12.97 19.13 -11.31
CA TYR A 243 -12.32 19.23 -10.00
C TYR A 243 -10.81 18.95 -10.09
N GLU A 244 -10.24 18.79 -11.28
CA GLU A 244 -8.87 18.33 -11.52
C GLU A 244 -7.82 19.22 -10.85
N GLN A 245 -8.07 20.54 -10.79
CA GLN A 245 -7.20 21.49 -10.08
C GLN A 245 -7.09 21.18 -8.58
N ASN A 246 -8.17 20.68 -7.97
CA ASN A 246 -8.24 20.35 -6.55
C ASN A 246 -7.83 18.90 -6.27
N VAL A 247 -8.33 17.95 -7.08
CA VAL A 247 -8.28 16.50 -6.79
C VAL A 247 -7.43 15.69 -7.75
N GLY A 248 -6.89 16.30 -8.81
CA GLY A 248 -6.09 15.65 -9.83
C GLY A 248 -6.93 14.88 -10.87
N SER A 249 -6.27 14.44 -11.92
CA SER A 249 -6.84 13.69 -13.04
C SER A 249 -6.46 12.20 -13.02
N LYS A 250 -5.27 11.87 -12.49
CA LYS A 250 -4.71 10.53 -12.50
C LYS A 250 -5.54 9.61 -11.61
N THR A 251 -5.83 8.40 -12.10
CA THR A 251 -6.41 7.32 -11.28
C THR A 251 -5.72 6.02 -11.64
N SER A 252 -4.99 5.45 -10.69
CA SER A 252 -4.28 4.18 -10.87
C SER A 252 -5.11 3.01 -10.37
N VAL A 253 -5.86 3.19 -9.28
CA VAL A 253 -6.75 2.18 -8.69
C VAL A 253 -8.04 2.83 -8.17
N SER A 254 -9.17 2.16 -8.41
CA SER A 254 -10.45 2.48 -7.80
C SER A 254 -10.69 1.59 -6.57
N PHE A 255 -10.77 2.16 -5.37
CA PHE A 255 -11.13 1.42 -4.16
C PHE A 255 -12.60 1.69 -3.80
N VAL A 256 -13.45 0.67 -3.82
CA VAL A 256 -14.92 0.87 -3.76
C VAL A 256 -15.58 0.05 -2.65
N ASN A 257 -16.59 0.64 -2.03
CA ASN A 257 -17.58 -0.11 -1.27
C ASN A 257 -18.44 -0.95 -2.23
N SER A 258 -18.68 -2.21 -1.90
CA SER A 258 -19.57 -3.10 -2.66
C SER A 258 -21.00 -2.57 -2.88
N ASN A 259 -21.52 -1.68 -2.03
CA ASN A 259 -22.78 -0.95 -2.28
C ASN A 259 -22.75 -0.14 -3.60
N ILE A 260 -21.59 0.38 -4.02
CA ILE A 260 -21.43 1.12 -5.29
C ILE A 260 -21.74 0.20 -6.47
N LEU A 261 -21.26 -1.05 -6.42
CA LEU A 261 -21.57 -2.05 -7.44
C LEU A 261 -23.02 -2.52 -7.34
N HIS A 262 -23.55 -2.73 -6.13
CA HIS A 262 -24.96 -3.09 -5.93
C HIS A 262 -25.95 -2.10 -6.57
N LEU A 263 -25.67 -0.80 -6.47
CA LEU A 263 -26.49 0.25 -7.08
C LEU A 263 -26.40 0.25 -8.62
N CYS A 264 -25.35 -0.34 -9.20
CA CYS A 264 -25.05 -0.26 -10.63
C CYS A 264 -25.31 -1.57 -11.40
N ALA A 265 -24.79 -2.72 -10.93
CA ALA A 265 -24.87 -4.04 -11.57
C ALA A 265 -26.30 -4.44 -11.98
N ARG A 266 -27.28 -3.88 -11.26
CA ARG A 266 -28.71 -4.17 -11.33
C ARG A 266 -29.48 -3.22 -12.26
N ARG A 267 -28.84 -2.23 -12.87
CA ARG A 267 -29.45 -1.21 -13.77
C ARG A 267 -28.99 -1.39 -15.21
N ALA A 268 -29.92 -1.33 -16.16
CA ALA A 268 -29.58 -1.30 -17.58
C ALA A 268 -28.82 -0.01 -17.93
N GLY A 269 -27.75 -0.11 -18.72
CA GLY A 269 -26.90 1.03 -19.08
C GLY A 269 -25.97 1.53 -17.97
N CYS A 270 -25.94 0.89 -16.79
CA CYS A 270 -24.93 1.19 -15.78
C CYS A 270 -23.71 0.26 -15.95
N PHE A 271 -22.53 0.84 -15.94
CA PHE A 271 -21.25 0.14 -16.08
C PHE A 271 -20.53 0.12 -14.74
N CYS A 272 -20.02 -1.04 -14.31
CA CYS A 272 -19.35 -1.22 -13.03
C CYS A 272 -17.92 -0.62 -13.03
N HIS A 273 -17.76 0.62 -13.50
CA HIS A 273 -16.49 1.22 -13.92
C HIS A 273 -16.45 2.71 -13.53
N PRO A 274 -16.46 3.06 -12.23
CA PRO A 274 -16.59 4.44 -11.75
C PRO A 274 -15.49 5.38 -12.28
N TYR A 275 -14.28 4.85 -12.53
CA TYR A 275 -13.15 5.59 -13.11
C TYR A 275 -12.76 5.06 -14.51
N GLY A 276 -13.70 4.43 -15.23
CA GLY A 276 -13.48 3.87 -16.56
C GLY A 276 -13.10 2.38 -16.58
N PRO A 277 -13.22 1.70 -17.74
CA PRO A 277 -13.16 0.25 -17.85
C PRO A 277 -11.75 -0.34 -17.71
N THR A 278 -10.71 0.49 -17.80
CA THR A 278 -9.28 0.12 -17.77
C THR A 278 -8.60 0.41 -16.43
N VAL A 279 -9.27 1.05 -15.47
CA VAL A 279 -8.73 1.30 -14.13
C VAL A 279 -8.99 0.07 -13.26
N PRO A 280 -7.96 -0.64 -12.74
CA PRO A 280 -8.15 -1.74 -11.81
C PRO A 280 -8.95 -1.33 -10.57
N MET A 281 -9.77 -2.25 -10.08
CA MET A 281 -10.69 -1.98 -8.98
C MET A 281 -10.48 -2.96 -7.82
N ILE A 282 -10.52 -2.44 -6.61
CA ILE A 282 -10.52 -3.22 -5.37
C ILE A 282 -11.84 -2.97 -4.65
N MET A 283 -12.63 -4.02 -4.48
CA MET A 283 -13.95 -3.97 -3.86
C MET A 283 -13.90 -4.51 -2.43
N TYR A 284 -14.24 -3.63 -1.49
CA TYR A 284 -14.52 -3.96 -0.10
C TYR A 284 -15.96 -4.50 0.05
N VAL A 285 -16.10 -5.72 0.59
CA VAL A 285 -17.41 -6.38 0.79
C VAL A 285 -17.99 -6.02 2.16
N CYS A 286 -19.13 -5.32 2.16
CA CYS A 286 -19.85 -4.97 3.39
C CYS A 286 -21.07 -5.88 3.67
N GLN A 287 -21.50 -6.67 2.68
CA GLN A 287 -22.59 -7.65 2.80
C GLN A 287 -22.30 -8.84 1.89
N ALA A 288 -22.45 -10.06 2.40
CA ALA A 288 -22.15 -11.30 1.67
C ALA A 288 -22.93 -11.43 0.34
N VAL A 289 -24.14 -10.90 0.25
CA VAL A 289 -24.94 -10.88 -0.99
C VAL A 289 -24.25 -10.11 -2.13
N HIS A 290 -23.42 -9.10 -1.84
CA HIS A 290 -22.75 -8.31 -2.88
C HIS A 290 -21.69 -9.09 -3.67
N PHE A 291 -21.34 -10.31 -3.25
CA PHE A 291 -20.60 -11.22 -4.14
C PHE A 291 -21.35 -11.50 -5.45
N MET A 292 -22.69 -11.37 -5.50
CA MET A 292 -23.47 -11.52 -6.72
C MET A 292 -23.28 -10.31 -7.64
N ASP A 293 -23.29 -9.10 -7.08
CA ASP A 293 -23.00 -7.87 -7.83
C ASP A 293 -21.56 -7.89 -8.35
N TYR A 294 -20.61 -8.43 -7.56
CA TYR A 294 -19.24 -8.68 -7.99
C TYR A 294 -19.14 -9.65 -9.17
N THR A 295 -19.75 -10.84 -9.13
CA THR A 295 -19.63 -11.79 -10.26
C THR A 295 -20.25 -11.24 -11.54
N MET A 296 -21.35 -10.50 -11.42
CA MET A 296 -21.97 -9.79 -12.54
C MET A 296 -21.07 -8.67 -13.10
N CYS A 297 -20.42 -7.88 -12.25
CA CYS A 297 -19.52 -6.82 -12.67
C CYS A 297 -18.18 -7.32 -13.23
N ASN A 298 -17.60 -8.37 -12.64
CA ASN A 298 -16.28 -8.91 -13.00
C ASN A 298 -16.24 -9.37 -14.46
N VAL A 299 -17.30 -10.02 -14.93
CA VAL A 299 -17.43 -10.46 -16.35
C VAL A 299 -17.44 -9.28 -17.34
N SER A 300 -17.84 -8.08 -16.88
CA SER A 300 -17.89 -6.87 -17.72
C SER A 300 -16.65 -5.97 -17.64
N HIS A 301 -15.83 -6.11 -16.59
CA HIS A 301 -14.70 -5.21 -16.34
C HIS A 301 -13.45 -5.70 -17.08
N LYS A 302 -12.78 -4.79 -17.79
CA LYS A 302 -11.59 -5.14 -18.60
C LYS A 302 -10.31 -5.15 -17.78
N ALA A 303 -10.26 -4.40 -16.69
CA ALA A 303 -9.19 -4.43 -15.70
C ALA A 303 -9.53 -5.40 -14.56
N PRO A 304 -8.57 -5.80 -13.70
CA PRO A 304 -8.83 -6.68 -12.57
C PRO A 304 -9.83 -6.06 -11.60
N LEU A 305 -10.94 -6.77 -11.34
CA LEU A 305 -11.81 -6.52 -10.19
C LEU A 305 -11.40 -7.47 -9.06
N LEU A 306 -10.70 -6.93 -8.06
CA LEU A 306 -10.21 -7.68 -6.90
C LEU A 306 -11.19 -7.51 -5.73
N VAL A 307 -11.37 -8.57 -4.93
CA VAL A 307 -12.08 -8.50 -3.64
C VAL A 307 -11.06 -8.35 -2.52
N THR A 308 -11.39 -7.62 -1.46
CA THR A 308 -10.50 -7.53 -0.29
C THR A 308 -10.28 -8.91 0.36
N ASP A 309 -9.07 -9.14 0.88
CA ASP A 309 -8.77 -10.38 1.62
C ASP A 309 -9.46 -10.30 2.99
N PRO A 310 -10.26 -11.30 3.39
CA PRO A 310 -11.03 -11.23 4.64
C PRO A 310 -10.15 -11.16 5.88
N ARG A 311 -8.87 -11.57 5.82
CA ARG A 311 -7.91 -11.40 6.93
C ARG A 311 -7.52 -9.94 7.10
N PHE A 312 -7.41 -9.22 5.99
CA PHE A 312 -7.21 -7.78 5.96
C PHE A 312 -8.47 -7.02 6.39
N ASP A 313 -9.66 -7.50 5.99
CA ASP A 313 -10.94 -6.97 6.50
C ASP A 313 -11.03 -7.09 8.04
N MET A 314 -10.64 -8.24 8.60
CA MET A 314 -10.62 -8.47 10.06
C MET A 314 -9.57 -7.63 10.80
N LEU A 315 -8.41 -7.34 10.20
CA LEU A 315 -7.41 -6.44 10.78
C LEU A 315 -7.96 -5.02 10.88
N CYS A 316 -8.53 -4.49 9.79
CA CYS A 316 -9.13 -3.15 9.75
C CYS A 316 -10.27 -3.00 10.76
N ALA A 317 -11.15 -4.02 10.87
CA ALA A 317 -12.23 -4.04 11.85
C ALA A 317 -11.73 -3.91 13.29
N ARG A 318 -10.70 -4.68 13.67
CA ARG A 318 -10.13 -4.65 15.02
C ARG A 318 -9.44 -3.33 15.35
N ILE A 319 -8.74 -2.73 14.39
CA ILE A 319 -8.11 -1.42 14.58
C ILE A 319 -9.17 -0.35 14.84
N VAL A 320 -10.16 -0.17 13.95
CA VAL A 320 -11.18 0.89 14.14
C VAL A 320 -12.03 0.64 15.38
N LYS A 321 -12.37 -0.62 15.69
CA LYS A 321 -13.08 -0.97 16.93
C LYS A 321 -12.26 -0.63 18.19
N TYR A 322 -10.93 -0.79 18.17
CA TYR A 322 -10.08 -0.38 19.29
C TYR A 322 -10.12 1.13 19.51
N TYR A 323 -10.00 1.94 18.45
CA TYR A 323 -10.09 3.40 18.56
C TYR A 323 -11.47 3.83 19.07
N SER A 324 -12.55 3.24 18.55
CA SER A 324 -13.92 3.51 19.00
C SER A 324 -14.14 3.15 20.48
N LEU A 325 -13.70 1.95 20.92
CA LEU A 325 -13.78 1.53 22.32
C LEU A 325 -12.96 2.43 23.25
N LYS A 326 -11.75 2.82 22.83
CA LYS A 326 -10.87 3.72 23.59
C LYS A 326 -11.54 5.08 23.79
N ARG A 327 -11.96 5.73 22.70
CA ARG A 327 -12.63 7.03 22.74
C ARG A 327 -13.93 6.98 23.54
N PHE A 328 -14.75 5.94 23.36
CA PHE A 328 -15.98 5.78 24.12
C PHE A 328 -15.77 5.78 25.63
N VAL A 329 -14.77 5.04 26.14
CA VAL A 329 -14.45 5.04 27.58
C VAL A 329 -13.88 6.39 28.02
N GLU A 330 -12.94 6.96 27.24
CA GLU A 330 -12.28 8.23 27.56
C GLU A 330 -13.23 9.45 27.57
N GLU A 331 -14.23 9.48 26.67
CA GLU A 331 -15.16 10.60 26.50
C GLU A 331 -16.43 10.47 27.34
N THR A 332 -16.91 9.24 27.59
CA THR A 332 -18.21 9.03 28.27
C THR A 332 -18.10 8.47 29.69
N GLY A 333 -16.94 7.91 30.07
CA GLY A 333 -16.74 7.21 31.34
C GLY A 333 -17.51 5.90 31.49
N LYS A 334 -18.21 5.44 30.44
CA LYS A 334 -19.01 4.21 30.43
C LYS A 334 -18.16 2.94 30.35
N SER A 335 -18.74 1.81 30.74
CA SER A 335 -18.09 0.50 30.66
C SER A 335 -18.10 -0.07 29.23
N LEU A 336 -17.12 -0.92 28.89
CA LEU A 336 -16.91 -1.42 27.53
C LEU A 336 -18.06 -2.30 26.99
N ASP A 337 -18.87 -2.88 27.88
CA ASP A 337 -20.08 -3.62 27.57
C ASP A 337 -21.22 -2.73 27.04
N GLU A 338 -21.29 -1.46 27.46
CA GLU A 338 -22.26 -0.50 26.91
C GLU A 338 -21.97 -0.10 25.44
N TRP A 339 -20.73 -0.28 24.98
CA TRP A 339 -20.28 0.15 23.64
C TRP A 339 -21.13 -0.46 22.52
N VAL A 340 -21.54 -1.73 22.66
CA VAL A 340 -22.33 -2.45 21.65
C VAL A 340 -23.70 -1.79 21.43
N SER A 341 -24.35 -1.36 22.51
CA SER A 341 -25.64 -0.67 22.45
C SER A 341 -25.50 0.78 21.97
N ALA A 342 -24.37 1.43 22.25
CA ALA A 342 -24.10 2.82 21.84
C ALA A 342 -23.72 2.96 20.36
N HIS A 343 -23.12 1.94 19.74
CA HIS A 343 -22.55 1.99 18.37
C HIS A 343 -23.23 1.03 17.38
N ASP A 344 -24.42 0.52 17.70
CA ASP A 344 -25.11 -0.51 16.91
C ASP A 344 -24.16 -1.68 16.57
N GLY A 345 -23.46 -2.25 17.56
CA GLY A 345 -22.22 -3.01 17.37
C GLY A 345 -22.26 -4.21 16.40
N SER A 346 -23.45 -4.76 16.09
CA SER A 346 -23.65 -5.79 15.06
C SER A 346 -23.67 -5.27 13.61
N MET A 347 -23.71 -3.95 13.44
CA MET A 347 -23.67 -3.21 12.16
C MET A 347 -22.44 -2.30 12.05
N PHE A 348 -21.64 -2.19 13.12
CA PHE A 348 -20.42 -1.37 13.17
C PHE A 348 -19.43 -1.79 12.09
N HIS A 349 -18.98 -0.82 11.27
CA HIS A 349 -17.98 -1.07 10.25
C HIS A 349 -17.13 0.17 9.99
N TYR A 350 -15.88 -0.04 9.58
CA TYR A 350 -14.99 1.00 9.06
C TYR A 350 -15.43 1.50 7.67
N SER A 351 -15.00 2.72 7.34
CA SER A 351 -15.20 3.33 6.03
C SER A 351 -14.27 2.75 4.97
N SER A 352 -14.67 2.84 3.70
CA SER A 352 -13.80 2.46 2.59
C SER A 352 -12.56 3.35 2.45
N GLY A 353 -12.56 4.54 3.08
CA GLY A 353 -11.37 5.38 3.16
C GLY A 353 -10.33 4.80 4.10
N MET A 354 -10.74 4.37 5.31
CA MET A 354 -9.85 3.72 6.27
C MET A 354 -9.16 2.50 5.65
N GLN A 355 -9.92 1.65 4.96
CA GLN A 355 -9.32 0.46 4.37
C GLN A 355 -8.42 0.78 3.16
N ALA A 356 -8.72 1.81 2.36
CA ALA A 356 -7.86 2.25 1.27
C ALA A 356 -6.53 2.83 1.78
N VAL A 357 -6.56 3.56 2.90
CA VAL A 357 -5.35 4.02 3.62
C VAL A 357 -4.52 2.82 4.08
N MET A 358 -5.14 1.86 4.78
CA MET A 358 -4.45 0.64 5.23
C MET A 358 -3.83 -0.15 4.07
N LEU A 359 -4.51 -0.22 2.92
CA LEU A 359 -3.97 -0.86 1.72
C LEU A 359 -2.71 -0.13 1.23
N ALA A 360 -2.75 1.21 1.17
CA ALA A 360 -1.61 2.03 0.76
C ALA A 360 -0.39 1.81 1.68
N LEU A 361 -0.57 1.70 3.00
CA LEU A 361 0.53 1.38 3.91
C LEU A 361 1.23 0.06 3.53
N GLY A 362 0.45 -0.96 3.16
CA GLY A 362 0.96 -2.27 2.78
C GLY A 362 1.70 -2.29 1.45
N ILE A 363 1.27 -1.50 0.47
CA ILE A 363 1.80 -1.56 -0.91
C ILE A 363 2.70 -0.38 -1.31
N CYS A 364 2.92 0.61 -0.44
CA CYS A 364 3.68 1.83 -0.72
C CYS A 364 4.77 2.15 0.32
N ASP A 365 5.87 2.77 -0.10
CA ASP A 365 6.97 3.23 0.76
C ASP A 365 6.73 4.63 1.38
N LYS A 366 5.83 5.41 0.79
CA LYS A 366 5.31 6.68 1.33
C LYS A 366 3.83 6.83 0.99
N VAL A 367 3.04 7.34 1.93
CA VAL A 367 1.59 7.57 1.74
C VAL A 367 1.23 9.04 1.98
N SER A 368 0.52 9.64 1.04
CA SER A 368 -0.08 10.97 1.16
C SER A 368 -1.61 10.82 1.13
N ILE A 369 -2.28 11.37 2.12
CA ILE A 369 -3.73 11.23 2.32
C ILE A 369 -4.38 12.58 2.04
N PHE A 370 -5.32 12.63 1.09
CA PHE A 370 -5.97 13.86 0.65
C PHE A 370 -7.48 13.79 0.88
N GLY A 371 -8.08 14.83 1.46
CA GLY A 371 -9.55 14.89 1.57
C GLY A 371 -10.14 13.93 2.60
N TYR A 372 -9.42 13.75 3.71
CA TYR A 372 -9.87 13.09 4.92
C TYR A 372 -10.08 14.14 6.02
N GLY A 373 -10.95 13.83 6.97
CA GLY A 373 -11.41 14.79 7.97
C GLY A 373 -12.60 15.64 7.52
N LYS A 374 -13.18 16.33 8.49
CA LYS A 374 -14.41 17.12 8.39
C LYS A 374 -14.11 18.59 8.65
N SER A 375 -14.86 19.48 7.99
CA SER A 375 -14.88 20.90 8.32
C SER A 375 -16.33 21.35 8.30
N ALA A 376 -16.78 22.11 9.31
CA ALA A 376 -18.18 22.54 9.44
C ALA A 376 -18.69 23.35 8.22
N LEU A 377 -17.78 23.99 7.48
CA LEU A 377 -18.07 24.76 6.27
C LEU A 377 -17.96 23.95 4.97
N ALA A 378 -17.46 22.70 5.03
CA ALA A 378 -17.30 21.84 3.87
C ALA A 378 -18.50 20.89 3.69
N LYS A 379 -18.75 20.48 2.45
CA LYS A 379 -19.64 19.34 2.17
C LYS A 379 -18.97 18.03 2.58
N HIS A 380 -19.74 16.99 2.87
CA HIS A 380 -19.20 15.64 3.10
C HIS A 380 -18.60 15.07 1.81
N HIS A 381 -19.18 15.38 0.65
CA HIS A 381 -18.61 15.05 -0.65
C HIS A 381 -18.36 16.30 -1.50
N TYR A 382 -17.16 16.45 -2.07
CA TYR A 382 -16.84 17.59 -2.95
C TYR A 382 -17.69 17.62 -4.22
N HIS A 383 -18.07 16.44 -4.73
CA HIS A 383 -18.80 16.25 -5.99
C HIS A 383 -20.31 16.00 -5.82
N THR A 384 -20.88 16.14 -4.62
CA THR A 384 -22.34 16.02 -4.39
C THR A 384 -22.87 17.15 -3.50
N ASN A 385 -24.15 17.11 -3.13
CA ASN A 385 -24.77 18.02 -2.18
C ASN A 385 -24.91 17.43 -0.76
N GLN A 386 -24.35 16.25 -0.50
CA GLN A 386 -24.33 15.66 0.84
C GLN A 386 -23.43 16.49 1.77
N LYS A 387 -24.00 16.99 2.88
CA LYS A 387 -23.28 17.78 3.91
C LYS A 387 -22.89 16.96 5.14
N ALA A 388 -23.71 15.99 5.53
CA ALA A 388 -23.49 15.18 6.72
C ALA A 388 -22.77 13.85 6.40
N GLU A 389 -21.97 13.40 7.35
CA GLU A 389 -21.45 12.03 7.44
C GLU A 389 -22.56 11.00 7.67
N LEU A 390 -22.28 9.76 7.29
CA LEU A 390 -23.17 8.64 7.56
C LEU A 390 -22.98 8.13 8.99
N ARG A 391 -24.08 7.90 9.72
CA ARG A 391 -24.03 7.34 11.09
C ARG A 391 -23.52 5.89 11.20
N LEU A 392 -23.13 5.26 10.09
CA LEU A 392 -22.69 3.86 10.02
C LEU A 392 -21.21 3.68 10.42
N HIS A 393 -20.42 4.76 10.37
CA HIS A 393 -18.99 4.74 10.65
C HIS A 393 -18.70 5.66 11.84
N ASP A 394 -17.82 5.21 12.73
CA ASP A 394 -17.22 6.06 13.76
C ASP A 394 -16.05 6.84 13.13
N TYR A 395 -16.39 7.96 12.49
CA TYR A 395 -15.42 8.83 11.84
C TYR A 395 -14.41 9.43 12.83
N GLU A 396 -14.80 9.65 14.07
CA GLU A 396 -13.93 10.21 15.11
C GLU A 396 -12.89 9.18 15.58
N ALA A 397 -13.24 7.90 15.65
CA ALA A 397 -12.28 6.81 15.82
C ALA A 397 -11.32 6.70 14.62
N GLU A 398 -11.82 6.83 13.38
CA GLU A 398 -10.97 6.84 12.19
C GLU A 398 -10.01 8.05 12.17
N TYR A 399 -10.46 9.24 12.57
CA TYR A 399 -9.63 10.44 12.62
C TYR A 399 -8.54 10.31 13.68
N ALA A 400 -8.84 9.75 14.85
CA ALA A 400 -7.82 9.44 15.86
C ALA A 400 -6.79 8.42 15.34
N PHE A 401 -7.22 7.39 14.60
CA PHE A 401 -6.33 6.45 13.92
C PHE A 401 -5.43 7.15 12.89
N TYR A 402 -5.95 8.08 12.09
CA TYR A 402 -5.14 8.80 11.10
C TYR A 402 -4.08 9.72 11.75
N GLN A 403 -4.40 10.34 12.89
CA GLN A 403 -3.42 11.14 13.65
C GLN A 403 -2.32 10.25 14.26
N ASP A 404 -2.70 9.17 14.97
CA ASP A 404 -1.72 8.21 15.54
C ASP A 404 -0.82 7.63 14.45
N MET A 405 -1.34 7.34 13.25
CA MET A 405 -0.54 6.86 12.12
C MET A 405 0.53 7.86 11.65
N MET A 406 0.24 9.16 11.74
CA MET A 406 1.16 10.24 11.33
C MET A 406 2.17 10.58 12.43
N GLU A 407 1.71 10.66 13.69
CA GLU A 407 2.50 11.16 14.82
C GLU A 407 3.15 10.05 15.66
N ASN A 408 2.50 8.90 15.79
CA ASN A 408 2.93 7.79 16.64
C ASN A 408 2.57 6.41 16.05
N PRO A 409 3.11 6.03 14.87
CA PRO A 409 2.71 4.81 14.17
C PRO A 409 2.92 3.51 14.96
N ARG A 410 3.70 3.54 16.05
CA ARG A 410 3.90 2.40 16.97
C ARG A 410 2.72 2.21 17.95
N ALA A 411 1.78 3.15 18.02
CA ALA A 411 0.56 3.07 18.82
C ALA A 411 -0.65 2.46 18.09
N ILE A 412 -0.46 1.93 16.87
CA ILE A 412 -1.52 1.21 16.16
C ILE A 412 -1.47 -0.28 16.56
N PRO A 413 -2.52 -0.82 17.19
CA PRO A 413 -2.55 -2.20 17.65
C PRO A 413 -2.80 -3.19 16.50
N PHE A 414 -2.70 -4.49 16.82
CA PHE A 414 -2.99 -5.64 15.94
C PHE A 414 -2.10 -5.82 14.70
N ILE A 415 -1.33 -4.81 14.30
CA ILE A 415 -0.28 -4.93 13.28
C ILE A 415 0.91 -5.70 13.87
N SER A 416 1.49 -6.61 13.08
CA SER A 416 2.69 -7.36 13.46
C SER A 416 3.92 -6.46 13.60
N ASP A 417 4.72 -6.67 14.64
CA ASP A 417 6.01 -5.97 14.87
C ASP A 417 7.00 -6.08 13.68
N LYS A 418 6.79 -7.06 12.77
CA LYS A 418 7.57 -7.22 11.54
C LYS A 418 7.24 -6.18 10.47
N PHE A 419 6.04 -5.61 10.49
CA PHE A 419 5.57 -4.65 9.50
C PHE A 419 5.87 -3.22 9.97
N LYS A 420 6.69 -2.50 9.20
CA LYS A 420 6.94 -1.07 9.42
C LYS A 420 5.93 -0.24 8.62
N ILE A 421 5.18 0.60 9.33
CA ILE A 421 4.29 1.59 8.73
C ILE A 421 5.17 2.63 8.00
N PRO A 422 4.92 2.91 6.71
CA PRO A 422 5.66 3.93 5.95
C PRO A 422 5.33 5.34 6.45
N PRO A 423 6.16 6.37 6.16
CA PRO A 423 5.84 7.76 6.44
C PRO A 423 4.51 8.18 5.81
N VAL A 424 3.66 8.84 6.61
CA VAL A 424 2.34 9.32 6.20
C VAL A 424 2.25 10.83 6.33
N VAL A 425 1.62 11.50 5.35
CA VAL A 425 1.31 12.94 5.40
C VAL A 425 -0.17 13.15 5.06
N ILE A 426 -0.87 13.96 5.84
CA ILE A 426 -2.29 14.28 5.63
C ILE A 426 -2.43 15.71 5.08
N TYR A 427 -3.24 15.85 4.03
CA TYR A 427 -3.56 17.10 3.35
C TYR A 427 -5.07 17.40 3.47
N HIS A 428 -5.36 18.54 4.11
CA HIS A 428 -6.70 19.09 4.32
C HIS A 428 -6.98 20.26 3.38
#